data_AF-A0A2V9Q1V3-F1
#
_entry.id   AF-A0A2V9Q1V3-F1
#
_cell.length_a   1.000
_cell.length_b   1.000
_cell.length_c   1.000
_cell.angle_alpha   90.00
_cell.angle_beta   90.00
_cell.angle_gamma   90.00
#
_symmetry.space_group_name_H-M   'P 1'
#
loop_
_entity.id
_entity.type
_entity.pdbx_description
1 polymer ?
#
loop_
_entity_poly.entity_id
_entity_poly.type
_entity_poly.pdbx_seq_one_letter_code
_entity_poly.pdbx_strand_id
1 'polypeptide(L)'
;MNRSGLFVLGLLLFSTACFGQTTVGDSQTLQALLSEVRQLRQDLQTTTIAEQRAQILIYRLQGQEAAVARASQRLEEAREKLARTQDERKHVAADVKQQEEFISNMENPAAERKEVERMLFQSKTRIESLDSQEQQLQTREIDAEQQLRAEEVRLSDLRDQLDRLDKALENASRRTGGSPQ
;
A
#
# COMPACT_ATOMS: atom_id res chain seq x y z
N MET A 1 -25.30 21.92 -103.73
CA MET A 1 -25.96 20.60 -103.64
C MET A 1 -25.36 19.87 -102.44
N ASN A 2 -26.21 19.43 -101.51
CA ASN A 2 -25.97 18.54 -100.35
C ASN A 2 -25.25 19.21 -99.16
N ARG A 3 -25.93 19.64 -98.07
CA ARG A 3 -26.76 18.93 -97.06
C ARG A 3 -25.96 17.90 -96.27
N SER A 4 -25.50 18.27 -95.07
CA SER A 4 -25.66 17.49 -93.82
C SER A 4 -24.79 18.12 -92.73
N GLY A 5 -25.41 18.69 -91.72
CA GLY A 5 -24.74 19.26 -90.56
C GLY A 5 -25.75 20.05 -89.77
N LEU A 6 -25.84 19.80 -88.46
CA LEU A 6 -26.79 20.34 -87.48
C LEU A 6 -28.00 19.43 -87.19
N PHE A 7 -27.76 18.23 -86.67
CA PHE A 7 -28.77 17.49 -85.89
C PHE A 7 -28.13 16.57 -84.84
N VAL A 8 -27.25 17.10 -83.98
CA VAL A 8 -26.82 16.36 -82.76
C VAL A 8 -26.66 17.26 -81.52
N LEU A 9 -26.77 18.58 -81.63
CA LEU A 9 -26.59 19.49 -80.47
C LEU A 9 -27.90 19.76 -79.70
N GLY A 10 -28.71 18.71 -79.46
CA GLY A 10 -30.01 18.81 -78.79
C GLY A 10 -30.22 17.76 -77.70
N LEU A 11 -29.15 17.11 -77.23
CA LEU A 11 -29.22 16.02 -76.25
C LEU A 11 -28.29 16.30 -75.05
N LEU A 12 -28.32 17.51 -74.50
CA LEU A 12 -27.49 17.90 -73.35
C LEU A 12 -28.16 18.93 -72.43
N LEU A 13 -29.50 18.85 -72.28
CA LEU A 13 -30.25 19.71 -71.35
C LEU A 13 -31.38 18.96 -70.61
N PHE A 14 -31.11 17.73 -70.18
CA PHE A 14 -31.85 17.12 -69.07
C PHE A 14 -30.84 16.53 -68.09
N SER A 15 -30.09 17.41 -67.41
CA SER A 15 -29.48 17.05 -66.15
C SER A 15 -30.62 16.98 -65.14
N THR A 16 -31.17 15.78 -64.95
CA THR A 16 -32.06 15.47 -63.85
C THR A 16 -31.35 15.91 -62.58
N ALA A 17 -31.84 16.97 -61.93
CA ALA A 17 -31.41 17.32 -60.59
C ALA A 17 -31.79 16.13 -59.70
N CYS A 18 -30.85 15.21 -59.51
CA CYS A 18 -30.90 14.25 -58.44
C CYS A 18 -30.71 15.07 -57.15
N PHE A 19 -31.82 15.57 -56.61
CA PHE A 19 -31.87 15.84 -55.19
C PHE A 19 -31.62 14.49 -54.54
N GLY A 20 -30.38 14.25 -54.10
CA GLY A 20 -30.13 13.24 -53.10
C GLY A 20 -31.01 13.62 -51.92
N GLN A 21 -32.17 12.96 -51.81
CA GLN A 21 -32.94 12.97 -50.58
C GLN A 21 -31.98 12.38 -49.56
N THR A 22 -31.39 13.23 -48.72
CA THR A 22 -30.95 12.78 -47.41
C THR A 22 -32.24 12.34 -46.73
N THR A 23 -32.56 11.06 -46.87
CA THR A 23 -33.68 10.45 -46.19
C THR A 23 -33.56 10.84 -44.73
N VAL A 24 -34.63 11.35 -44.11
CA VAL A 24 -34.61 11.77 -42.70
C VAL A 24 -34.01 10.67 -41.79
N GLY A 25 -34.15 9.40 -42.21
CA GLY A 25 -33.50 8.24 -41.58
C GLY A 25 -31.97 8.24 -41.59
N ASP A 26 -31.29 8.75 -42.63
CA ASP A 26 -29.82 8.82 -42.67
C ASP A 26 -29.28 9.85 -41.68
N SER A 27 -29.98 10.98 -41.49
CA SER A 27 -29.60 11.96 -40.47
C SER A 27 -29.78 11.39 -39.06
N GLN A 28 -30.80 10.55 -38.86
CA GLN A 28 -31.13 9.96 -37.57
C GLN A 28 -30.14 8.85 -37.19
N THR A 29 -29.71 8.03 -38.16
CA THR A 29 -28.66 7.01 -37.96
C THR A 29 -27.29 7.65 -37.74
N LEU A 30 -26.93 8.70 -38.48
CA LEU A 30 -25.67 9.43 -38.26
C LEU A 30 -25.61 10.06 -36.86
N GLN A 31 -26.74 10.59 -36.39
CA GLN A 31 -26.85 11.18 -35.07
C GLN A 31 -26.78 10.12 -33.96
N ALA A 32 -27.36 8.94 -34.18
CA ALA A 32 -27.21 7.78 -33.31
C ALA A 32 -25.74 7.32 -33.21
N LEU A 33 -25.06 7.16 -34.35
CA LEU A 33 -23.63 6.80 -34.37
C LEU A 33 -22.74 7.84 -33.69
N LEU A 34 -23.00 9.14 -33.90
CA LEU A 34 -22.28 10.20 -33.19
C LEU A 34 -22.49 10.13 -31.67
N SER A 35 -23.69 9.76 -31.23
CA SER A 35 -23.98 9.58 -29.80
C SER A 35 -23.25 8.37 -29.22
N GLU A 36 -23.23 7.23 -29.92
CA GLU A 36 -22.46 6.05 -29.54
C GLU A 36 -20.95 6.34 -29.49
N VAL A 37 -20.39 7.06 -30.46
CA VAL A 37 -18.96 7.39 -30.47
C VAL A 37 -18.60 8.35 -29.32
N ARG A 38 -19.48 9.30 -28.99
CA ARG A 38 -19.28 10.17 -27.81
C ARG A 38 -19.33 9.36 -26.52
N GLN A 39 -20.29 8.44 -26.41
CA GLN A 39 -20.42 7.55 -25.27
C GLN A 39 -19.20 6.63 -25.12
N LEU A 40 -18.76 6.00 -26.22
CA LEU A 40 -17.55 5.17 -26.24
C LEU A 40 -16.29 5.95 -25.86
N ARG A 41 -16.15 7.20 -26.34
CA ARG A 41 -15.02 8.06 -25.95
C ARG A 41 -15.05 8.37 -24.46
N GLN A 42 -16.23 8.66 -23.92
CA GLN A 42 -16.40 8.92 -22.50
C GLN A 42 -16.07 7.66 -21.67
N ASP A 43 -16.55 6.50 -22.09
CA ASP A 43 -16.26 5.23 -21.43
C ASP A 43 -14.75 4.94 -21.44
N LEU A 44 -14.09 5.09 -22.58
CA LEU A 44 -12.64 4.92 -22.71
C LEU A 44 -11.84 5.89 -21.81
N GLN A 45 -12.29 7.15 -21.69
CA GLN A 45 -11.65 8.11 -20.80
C GLN A 45 -11.82 7.69 -19.33
N THR A 46 -13.00 7.22 -18.95
CA THR A 46 -13.27 6.78 -17.57
C THR A 46 -12.48 5.53 -17.20
N THR A 47 -12.37 4.54 -18.10
CA THR A 47 -11.58 3.33 -17.87
C THR A 47 -10.09 3.65 -17.78
N THR A 48 -9.56 4.50 -18.65
CA THR A 48 -8.14 4.91 -18.63
C THR A 48 -7.78 5.60 -17.32
N ILE A 49 -8.60 6.54 -16.84
CA ILE A 49 -8.36 7.23 -15.56
C ILE A 49 -8.42 6.25 -14.39
N ALA A 50 -9.36 5.30 -14.44
CA ALA A 50 -9.51 4.31 -13.38
C ALA A 50 -8.34 3.30 -13.35
N GLU A 51 -7.84 2.88 -14.51
CA GLU A 51 -6.64 2.04 -14.62
C GLU A 51 -5.41 2.75 -14.05
N GLN A 52 -5.20 4.02 -14.40
CA GLN A 52 -4.11 4.83 -13.84
C GLN A 52 -4.23 4.94 -12.31
N ARG A 53 -5.43 5.18 -11.79
CA ARG A 53 -5.67 5.24 -10.34
C ARG A 53 -5.43 3.90 -9.66
N ALA A 54 -5.88 2.80 -10.25
CA ALA A 54 -5.64 1.46 -9.74
C ALA A 54 -4.14 1.17 -9.65
N GLN A 55 -3.38 1.47 -10.70
CA GLN A 55 -1.94 1.26 -10.74
C GLN A 55 -1.21 2.08 -9.67
N ILE A 56 -1.58 3.35 -9.46
CA ILE A 56 -1.05 4.19 -8.37
C ILE A 56 -1.35 3.57 -6.99
N LEU A 57 -2.58 3.10 -6.76
CA LEU A 57 -2.95 2.49 -5.48
C LEU A 57 -2.20 1.18 -5.22
N ILE A 58 -2.00 0.34 -6.25
CA ILE A 58 -1.20 -0.89 -6.14
C ILE A 58 0.25 -0.57 -5.78
N TYR A 59 0.87 0.42 -6.43
CA TYR A 59 2.24 0.84 -6.07
C TYR A 59 2.33 1.34 -4.63
N ARG A 60 1.33 2.12 -4.18
CA ARG A 60 1.25 2.56 -2.79
C ARG A 60 1.08 1.37 -1.85
N LEU A 61 0.29 0.37 -2.23
CA LEU A 61 0.00 -0.81 -1.41
C LEU A 61 1.27 -1.60 -1.18
N GLN A 62 2.02 -1.89 -2.24
CA GLN A 62 3.31 -2.56 -2.16
C GLN A 62 4.30 -1.79 -1.28
N GLY A 63 4.36 -0.46 -1.43
CA GLY A 63 5.19 0.39 -0.57
C GLY A 63 4.79 0.33 0.90
N GLN A 64 3.48 0.32 1.17
CA GLN A 64 2.92 0.27 2.52
C GLN A 64 3.12 -1.11 3.17
N GLU A 65 2.95 -2.21 2.43
CA GLU A 65 3.25 -3.57 2.90
C GLU A 65 4.73 -3.73 3.26
N ALA A 66 5.63 -3.14 2.46
CA ALA A 66 7.05 -3.09 2.78
C ALA A 66 7.34 -2.23 4.03
N ALA A 67 6.58 -1.15 4.27
CA ALA A 67 6.70 -0.34 5.48
C ALA A 67 6.27 -1.12 6.72
N VAL A 68 5.13 -1.83 6.65
CA VAL A 68 4.65 -2.72 7.73
C VAL A 68 5.68 -3.81 8.03
N ALA A 69 6.19 -4.50 7.01
CA ALA A 69 7.21 -5.54 7.20
C ALA A 69 8.45 -5.03 7.93
N ARG A 70 8.95 -3.83 7.57
CA ARG A 70 10.08 -3.19 8.26
C ARG A 70 9.73 -2.80 9.70
N ALA A 71 8.53 -2.28 9.95
CA ALA A 71 8.08 -1.94 11.29
C ALA A 71 7.96 -3.20 12.18
N SER A 72 7.42 -4.30 11.65
CA SER A 72 7.36 -5.58 12.33
C SER A 72 8.74 -6.12 12.68
N GLN A 73 9.70 -6.06 11.73
CA GLN A 73 11.07 -6.48 11.99
C GLN A 73 11.72 -5.65 13.11
N ARG A 74 11.52 -4.33 13.12
CA ARG A 74 12.06 -3.45 14.18
C ARG A 74 11.48 -3.77 15.55
N LEU A 75 10.20 -4.11 15.62
CA LEU A 75 9.56 -4.56 16.86
C LEU A 75 10.14 -5.87 17.35
N GLU A 76 10.31 -6.85 16.45
CA GLU A 76 10.89 -8.15 16.80
C GLU A 76 12.34 -8.00 17.30
N GLU A 77 13.16 -7.21 16.61
CA GLU A 77 14.53 -6.92 17.05
C GLU A 77 14.59 -6.22 18.43
N ALA A 78 13.63 -5.33 18.72
CA ALA A 78 13.54 -4.67 20.02
C ALA A 78 13.16 -5.66 21.13
N ARG A 79 12.19 -6.53 20.86
CA ARG A 79 11.75 -7.60 21.78
C ARG A 79 12.85 -8.61 22.05
N GLU A 80 13.56 -9.05 21.02
CA GLU A 80 14.66 -10.00 21.16
C GLU A 80 15.79 -9.41 22.02
N LYS A 81 16.17 -8.15 21.77
CA LYS A 81 17.18 -7.46 22.59
C LYS A 81 16.72 -7.32 24.04
N LEU A 82 15.46 -6.93 24.26
CA LEU A 82 14.87 -6.80 25.58
C LEU A 82 14.90 -8.14 26.34
N ALA A 83 14.49 -9.23 25.70
CA ALA A 83 14.49 -10.57 26.28
C ALA A 83 15.91 -11.01 26.67
N ARG A 84 16.90 -10.81 25.79
CA ARG A 84 18.31 -11.13 26.07
C ARG A 84 18.84 -10.33 27.27
N THR A 85 18.58 -9.02 27.33
CA THR A 85 18.99 -8.17 28.47
C THR A 85 18.32 -8.59 29.77
N GLN A 86 17.02 -8.95 29.73
CA GLN A 86 16.30 -9.44 30.89
C GLN A 86 16.85 -10.76 31.41
N ASP A 87 17.21 -11.68 30.51
CA ASP A 87 17.80 -12.96 30.89
C ASP A 87 19.22 -12.80 31.44
N GLU A 88 20.04 -11.93 30.83
CA GLU A 88 21.34 -11.56 31.39
C GLU A 88 21.21 -10.99 32.80
N ARG A 89 20.26 -10.07 33.03
CA ARG A 89 20.01 -9.52 34.36
C ARG A 89 19.60 -10.60 35.36
N LYS A 90 18.74 -11.55 34.98
CA LYS A 90 18.35 -12.67 35.86
C LYS A 90 19.56 -13.52 36.24
N HIS A 91 20.45 -13.79 35.29
CA HIS A 91 21.69 -14.54 35.57
C HIS A 91 22.60 -13.79 36.53
N VAL A 92 22.88 -12.51 36.28
CA VAL A 92 23.72 -11.70 37.19
C VAL A 92 23.07 -11.57 38.57
N ALA A 93 21.75 -11.45 38.66
CA ALA A 93 21.03 -11.41 39.93
C ALA A 93 21.11 -12.74 40.71
N ALA A 94 21.18 -13.88 40.03
CA ALA A 94 21.44 -15.16 40.66
C ALA A 94 22.88 -15.24 41.21
N ASP A 95 23.86 -14.78 40.43
CA ASP A 95 25.26 -14.70 40.87
C ASP A 95 25.40 -13.80 42.11
N VAL A 96 24.73 -12.64 42.13
CA VAL A 96 24.70 -11.74 43.29
C VAL A 96 24.22 -12.47 44.54
N LYS A 97 23.11 -13.23 44.45
CA LYS A 97 22.59 -13.99 45.60
C LYS A 97 23.59 -15.03 46.09
N GLN A 98 24.19 -15.78 45.18
CA GLN A 98 25.20 -16.78 45.54
C GLN A 98 26.43 -16.14 46.21
N GLN A 99 26.86 -14.97 45.72
CA GLN A 99 27.97 -14.21 46.30
C GLN A 99 27.62 -13.69 47.70
N GLU A 100 26.40 -13.16 47.89
CA GLU A 100 25.91 -12.70 49.20
C GLU A 100 25.82 -13.86 50.21
N GLU A 101 25.33 -15.03 49.79
CA GLU A 101 25.30 -16.24 50.60
C GLU A 101 26.72 -16.68 51.00
N PHE A 102 27.67 -16.69 50.06
CA PHE A 102 29.08 -17.02 50.34
C PHE A 102 29.71 -16.06 51.35
N ILE A 103 29.47 -14.74 51.23
CA ILE A 103 30.01 -13.76 52.16
C ILE A 103 29.38 -13.92 53.56
N SER A 104 28.08 -14.24 53.61
CA SER A 104 27.35 -14.41 54.87
C SER A 104 27.80 -15.63 55.68
N ASN A 105 28.37 -16.65 55.03
CA ASN A 105 28.89 -17.82 55.70
C ASN A 105 30.23 -17.50 56.40
N MET A 106 30.21 -17.48 57.73
CA MET A 106 31.36 -17.14 58.57
C MET A 106 32.48 -18.20 58.55
N GLU A 107 32.19 -19.42 58.09
CA GLU A 107 33.17 -20.49 57.94
C GLU A 107 34.13 -20.26 56.75
N ASN A 108 33.76 -19.36 55.82
CA ASN A 108 34.57 -19.09 54.64
C ASN A 108 35.83 -18.25 54.97
N PRO A 109 36.98 -18.55 54.33
CA PRO A 109 38.23 -17.81 54.53
C PRO A 109 38.07 -16.30 54.29
N ALA A 110 38.68 -15.48 55.15
CA ALA A 110 38.57 -14.02 55.05
C ALA A 110 39.14 -13.45 53.73
N ALA A 111 40.20 -14.07 53.20
CA ALA A 111 40.79 -13.68 51.91
C ALA A 111 39.82 -13.94 50.74
N GLU A 112 39.14 -15.09 50.74
CA GLU A 112 38.15 -15.45 49.71
C GLU A 112 36.89 -14.59 49.82
N ARG A 113 36.40 -14.31 51.03
CA ARG A 113 35.27 -13.38 51.23
C ARG A 113 35.56 -11.99 50.67
N LYS A 114 36.76 -11.45 50.88
CA LYS A 114 37.17 -10.15 50.33
C LYS A 114 37.24 -10.15 48.79
N GLU A 115 37.59 -11.28 48.17
CA GLU A 115 37.54 -11.44 46.72
C GLU A 115 36.09 -11.41 46.22
N VAL A 116 35.22 -12.21 46.84
CA VAL A 116 33.80 -12.30 46.50
C VAL A 116 33.07 -10.98 46.75
N GLU A 117 33.41 -10.21 47.78
CA GLU A 117 32.90 -8.85 48.01
C GLU A 117 33.20 -7.91 46.84
N ARG A 118 34.39 -8.02 46.23
CA ARG A 118 34.75 -7.22 45.06
C ARG A 118 33.95 -7.65 43.83
N MET A 119 33.77 -8.95 43.63
CA MET A 119 32.93 -9.49 42.56
C MET A 119 31.48 -9.05 42.73
N LEU A 120 30.96 -9.07 43.96
CA LEU A 120 29.62 -8.61 44.31
C LEU A 120 29.40 -7.14 43.94
N PHE A 121 30.38 -6.28 44.23
CA PHE A 121 30.31 -4.87 43.85
C PHE A 121 30.22 -4.70 42.32
N GLN A 122 31.02 -5.46 41.56
CA GLN A 122 30.98 -5.44 40.10
C GLN A 122 29.65 -5.96 39.54
N SER A 123 29.13 -7.06 40.08
CA SER A 123 27.82 -7.61 39.69
C SER A 123 26.68 -6.64 39.97
N LYS A 124 26.69 -5.96 41.12
CA LYS A 124 25.69 -4.92 41.46
C LYS A 124 25.72 -3.75 40.49
N THR A 125 26.92 -3.26 40.15
CA THR A 125 27.09 -2.20 39.14
C THR A 125 26.60 -2.65 37.76
N ARG A 126 26.82 -3.92 37.40
CA ARG A 126 26.31 -4.51 36.15
C ARG A 126 24.78 -4.58 36.13
N ILE A 127 24.13 -4.94 37.24
CA ILE A 127 22.66 -4.92 37.35
C ILE A 127 22.12 -3.51 37.09
N GLU A 128 22.69 -2.48 37.72
CA GLU A 128 22.25 -1.09 37.51
C GLU A 128 22.37 -0.67 36.04
N SER A 129 23.45 -1.08 35.37
CA SER A 129 23.62 -0.84 33.94
C SER A 129 22.58 -1.59 33.09
N LEU A 130 22.31 -2.86 33.41
CA LEU A 130 21.32 -3.68 32.71
C LEU A 130 19.89 -3.16 32.91
N ASP A 131 19.56 -2.66 34.11
CA ASP A 131 18.25 -2.06 34.38
C ASP A 131 18.05 -0.77 33.56
N SER A 132 19.07 0.07 33.47
CA SER A 132 19.03 1.27 32.61
C SER A 132 18.87 0.89 31.13
N GLN A 133 19.59 -0.13 30.66
CA GLN A 133 19.46 -0.65 29.29
C GLN A 133 18.07 -1.24 29.05
N GLU A 134 17.50 -1.97 30.01
CA GLU A 134 16.16 -2.55 29.92
C GLU A 134 15.10 -1.47 29.77
N GLN A 135 15.14 -0.41 30.59
CA GLN A 135 14.20 0.71 30.49
C GLN A 135 14.25 1.40 29.11
N GLN A 136 15.46 1.58 28.56
CA GLN A 136 15.63 2.13 27.22
C GLN A 136 15.08 1.19 26.14
N LEU A 137 15.29 -0.12 26.27
CA LEU A 137 14.78 -1.12 25.32
C LEU A 137 13.26 -1.25 25.40
N GLN A 138 12.67 -1.19 26.59
CA GLN A 138 11.21 -1.14 26.77
C GLN A 138 10.60 0.07 26.08
N THR A 139 11.21 1.25 26.23
CA THR A 139 10.76 2.46 25.53
C THR A 139 10.82 2.27 24.01
N ARG A 140 11.92 1.70 23.49
CA ARG A 140 12.07 1.40 22.06
C ARG A 140 11.06 0.37 21.55
N GLU A 141 10.71 -0.62 22.37
CA GLU A 141 9.71 -1.65 22.04
C GLU A 141 8.32 -1.02 21.91
N ILE A 142 7.94 -0.16 22.86
CA ILE A 142 6.69 0.63 22.81
C ILE A 142 6.65 1.52 21.55
N ASP A 143 7.73 2.26 21.27
CA ASP A 143 7.80 3.12 20.09
C ASP A 143 7.69 2.32 18.78
N ALA A 144 8.35 1.16 18.70
CA ALA A 144 8.27 0.27 17.54
C ALA A 144 6.86 -0.32 17.37
N GLU A 145 6.19 -0.67 18.47
CA GLU A 145 4.81 -1.18 18.45
C GLU A 145 3.82 -0.08 18.01
N GLN A 146 4.01 1.16 18.46
CA GLN A 146 3.21 2.29 18.00
C GLN A 146 3.42 2.56 16.50
N GLN A 147 4.66 2.48 16.02
CA GLN A 147 4.97 2.62 14.59
C GLN A 147 4.31 1.52 13.77
N LEU A 148 4.39 0.25 14.20
CA LEU A 148 3.74 -0.86 13.53
C LEU A 148 2.23 -0.65 13.42
N ARG A 149 1.57 -0.31 14.53
CA ARG A 149 0.13 -0.02 14.55
C ARG A 149 -0.25 1.10 13.58
N ALA A 150 0.55 2.17 13.52
CA ALA A 150 0.30 3.28 12.60
C ALA A 150 0.42 2.85 11.13
N GLU A 151 1.40 2.01 10.79
CA GLU A 151 1.54 1.49 9.42
C GLU A 151 0.45 0.47 9.05
N GLU A 152 -0.03 -0.32 10.01
CA GLU A 152 -1.16 -1.23 9.82
C GLU A 152 -2.48 -0.48 9.54
N VAL A 153 -2.72 0.63 10.26
CA VAL A 153 -3.87 1.50 10.00
C VAL A 153 -3.81 2.07 8.58
N ARG A 154 -2.66 2.62 8.18
CA ARG A 154 -2.47 3.15 6.82
C ARG A 154 -2.65 2.07 5.75
N LEU A 155 -2.20 0.84 6.03
CA LEU A 155 -2.39 -0.30 5.14
C LEU A 155 -3.87 -0.65 5.00
N SER A 156 -4.62 -0.64 6.11
CA SER A 156 -6.07 -0.83 6.10
C SER A 156 -6.78 0.23 5.27
N ASP A 157 -6.46 1.52 5.48
CA ASP A 157 -7.05 2.63 4.74
C ASP A 157 -6.82 2.53 3.24
N LEU A 158 -5.66 2.01 2.83
CA LEU A 158 -5.30 1.85 1.43
C LEU A 158 -6.04 0.67 0.78
N ARG A 159 -6.27 -0.42 1.52
CA ARG A 159 -7.10 -1.54 1.10
C ARG A 159 -8.55 -1.09 0.92
N ASP A 160 -9.08 -0.31 1.85
CA ASP A 160 -10.42 0.29 1.74
C ASP A 160 -10.56 1.18 0.49
N GLN A 161 -9.52 1.94 0.13
CA GLN A 161 -9.50 2.75 -1.09
C GLN A 161 -9.52 1.88 -2.36
N LEU A 162 -8.79 0.77 -2.37
CA LEU A 162 -8.81 -0.20 -3.47
C LEU A 162 -10.19 -0.82 -3.64
N ASP A 163 -10.82 -1.29 -2.56
CA ASP A 163 -12.16 -1.87 -2.59
C ASP A 163 -13.22 -0.88 -3.08
N ARG A 164 -13.10 0.40 -2.70
CA ARG A 164 -13.98 1.46 -3.18
C ARG A 164 -13.78 1.72 -4.68
N LEU A 165 -12.52 1.69 -5.15
CA LEU A 165 -12.21 1.86 -6.56
C LEU A 165 -12.76 0.68 -7.39
N ASP A 166 -12.61 -0.55 -6.91
CA ASP A 166 -13.15 -1.74 -7.56
C ASP A 166 -14.67 -1.69 -7.67
N LYS A 167 -15.37 -1.37 -6.57
CA LYS A 167 -16.84 -1.15 -6.59
C LYS A 167 -17.26 -0.01 -7.52
N ALA A 168 -16.49 1.07 -7.59
CA ALA A 168 -16.80 2.19 -8.49
C ALA A 168 -16.66 1.77 -9.96
N LEU A 169 -15.64 0.97 -10.28
CA LEU A 169 -15.42 0.40 -11.60
C LEU A 169 -16.53 -0.59 -11.99
N GLU A 170 -16.92 -1.49 -11.08
CA GLU A 170 -18.01 -2.44 -11.31
C GLU A 170 -19.36 -1.72 -11.54
N ASN A 171 -19.63 -0.65 -10.79
CA ASN A 171 -20.84 0.15 -11.00
C ASN A 171 -20.81 0.91 -12.33
N ALA A 172 -19.65 1.41 -12.76
CA ALA A 172 -19.49 2.07 -14.04
C ALA A 172 -19.72 1.09 -15.21
N SER A 173 -19.18 -0.14 -15.13
CA SER A 173 -19.39 -1.16 -16.17
C SER A 173 -20.84 -1.64 -16.25
N ARG A 174 -21.56 -1.73 -15.12
CA ARG A 174 -23.00 -2.04 -15.12
C ARG A 174 -23.84 -0.94 -15.78
N ARG A 175 -23.47 0.35 -15.64
CA ARG A 175 -24.19 1.45 -16.30
C ARG A 175 -24.00 1.44 -17.81
N THR A 176 -22.82 1.08 -18.31
CA THR A 176 -22.55 1.03 -19.75
C THR A 176 -23.20 -0.19 -20.40
N GLY A 177 -23.24 -1.35 -19.72
CA GLY A 177 -23.93 -2.56 -20.19
C GLY A 177 -25.47 -2.52 -20.08
N GLY A 178 -26.03 -1.56 -19.34
CA GLY A 178 -27.47 -1.47 -19.04
C GLY A 178 -28.30 -0.58 -19.96
N SER A 179 -27.76 -0.09 -21.09
CA SER A 179 -28.52 0.74 -22.04
C SER A 179 -29.56 -0.13 -22.77
N PRO A 180 -30.88 0.07 -22.56
CA PRO A 180 -31.91 -0.68 -23.28
C PRO A 180 -32.04 -0.16 -24.72
N GLN A 181 -32.27 -1.10 -25.65
CA GLN A 181 -32.78 -0.84 -27.00
C GLN A 181 -34.15 -0.16 -26.98
#